data_AF-A0A938TXZ2-F1
#
_entry.id   AF-A0A938TXZ2-F1
#
_cell.length_a   1.000
_cell.length_b   1.000
_cell.length_c   1.000
_cell.angle_alpha   90.00
_cell.angle_beta   90.00
_cell.angle_gamma   90.00
#
_symmetry.space_group_name_H-M   'P 1'
#
loop_
_entity.id
_entity.type
_entity.pdbx_description
1 polymer ?
#
loop_
_entity_poly.entity_id
_entity_poly.type
_entity_poly.pdbx_seq_one_letter_code
_entity_poly.pdbx_strand_id
1 'polypeptide(L)'
;MAYETKRQKKHKELDRSKTYAIDAALNLVREYSTEKFDPTINIVFTLGIDARNSAQTVRGSSVLPCGTGRKIRVAVMTQGENVQKALDAGADVVGFADLAEKILQDAQAGKFDFDLLIASPDAMGHVGKLARVLGPKGLMPNPKTGTVTADVAKAVN
;
A
#
# COMPACT_ATOMS: atom_id res chain seq x y z
N MET A 1 8.52 -37.54 8.29
CA MET A 1 7.21 -37.34 7.64
C MET A 1 6.61 -36.06 8.19
N ALA A 2 6.24 -35.10 7.34
CA ALA A 2 5.65 -33.85 7.81
C ALA A 2 4.23 -34.13 8.32
N TYR A 3 3.92 -33.74 9.56
CA TYR A 3 2.58 -33.86 10.12
C TYR A 3 1.64 -32.82 9.48
N GLU A 4 0.51 -33.28 8.97
CA GLU A 4 -0.51 -32.37 8.41
C GLU A 4 -1.29 -31.67 9.52
N THR A 5 -1.38 -30.34 9.42
CA THR A 5 -2.14 -29.54 10.39
C THR A 5 -3.65 -29.67 10.15
N LYS A 6 -4.47 -29.46 11.18
CA LYS A 6 -5.95 -29.47 11.06
C LYS A 6 -6.45 -28.51 9.97
N ARG A 7 -5.75 -27.38 9.76
CA ARG A 7 -6.02 -26.41 8.71
C ARG A 7 -5.80 -26.98 7.30
N GLN A 8 -4.67 -27.66 7.08
CA GLN A 8 -4.34 -28.27 5.79
C GLN A 8 -5.35 -29.34 5.37
N LYS A 9 -5.91 -30.09 6.34
CA LYS A 9 -6.95 -31.10 6.07
C LYS A 9 -8.25 -30.46 5.59
N LYS A 10 -8.72 -29.40 6.26
CA LYS A 10 -9.94 -28.67 5.85
C LYS A 10 -9.81 -28.11 4.42
N HIS A 11 -8.66 -27.54 4.06
CA HIS A 11 -8.45 -27.01 2.69
C HIS A 11 -8.38 -28.06 1.57
N LYS A 12 -8.19 -29.36 1.88
CA LYS A 12 -8.21 -30.43 0.87
C LYS A 12 -9.62 -30.83 0.45
N GLU A 13 -10.61 -30.54 1.29
CA GLU A 13 -12.03 -30.78 0.98
C GLU A 13 -12.57 -29.77 -0.05
N LEU A 14 -11.86 -28.66 -0.26
CA LEU A 14 -12.20 -27.68 -1.29
C LEU A 14 -11.84 -28.22 -2.68
N ASP A 15 -12.84 -28.26 -3.56
CA ASP A 15 -12.65 -28.65 -4.95
C ASP A 15 -11.91 -27.55 -5.72
N ARG A 16 -10.65 -27.82 -6.07
CA ARG A 16 -9.79 -26.88 -6.81
C ARG A 16 -10.06 -26.86 -8.32
N SER A 17 -10.81 -27.84 -8.83
CA SER A 17 -11.12 -27.94 -10.26
C SER A 17 -12.35 -27.11 -10.64
N LYS A 18 -13.18 -26.76 -9.66
CA LYS A 18 -14.39 -25.98 -9.86
C LYS A 18 -14.10 -24.49 -9.94
N THR A 19 -14.71 -23.82 -10.91
CA THR A 19 -14.76 -22.36 -10.98
C THR A 19 -15.90 -21.85 -10.12
N TYR A 20 -15.58 -20.98 -9.17
CA TYR A 20 -16.56 -20.36 -8.28
C TYR A 20 -16.87 -18.93 -8.76
N ALA A 21 -18.14 -18.53 -8.67
CA ALA A 21 -18.50 -17.12 -8.78
C ALA A 21 -17.88 -16.32 -7.63
N ILE A 22 -17.63 -15.03 -7.84
CA ILE A 22 -16.92 -14.17 -6.87
C ILE A 22 -17.59 -14.20 -5.50
N ASP A 23 -18.92 -14.05 -5.44
CA ASP A 23 -19.67 -14.05 -4.17
C ASP A 23 -19.55 -15.37 -3.42
N ALA A 24 -19.60 -16.49 -4.16
CA ALA A 24 -19.42 -17.82 -3.58
C ALA A 24 -17.99 -18.01 -3.07
N ALA A 25 -16.99 -17.53 -3.82
CA ALA A 25 -15.59 -17.58 -3.41
C ALA A 25 -15.33 -16.77 -2.13
N LEU A 26 -15.92 -15.58 -2.01
CA LEU A 26 -15.79 -14.73 -0.81
C LEU A 26 -16.42 -15.38 0.42
N ASN A 27 -17.58 -16.03 0.27
CA ASN A 27 -18.22 -16.76 1.36
C ASN A 27 -17.37 -17.96 1.81
N LEU A 28 -16.80 -18.70 0.87
CA LEU A 28 -15.88 -19.81 1.18
C LEU A 28 -14.64 -19.28 1.92
N VAL A 29 -14.01 -18.20 1.46
CA VAL A 29 -12.84 -17.63 2.13
C VAL A 29 -13.13 -17.30 3.60
N ARG A 30 -14.33 -16.79 3.91
CA ARG A 30 -14.77 -16.53 5.30
C ARG A 30 -14.96 -17.82 6.11
N GLU A 31 -15.58 -18.86 5.54
CA GLU A 31 -15.85 -20.14 6.22
C GLU A 31 -14.56 -20.94 6.51
N TYR A 32 -13.57 -20.82 5.63
CA TYR A 32 -12.27 -21.47 5.78
C TYR A 32 -11.26 -20.63 6.59
N SER A 33 -11.58 -19.37 6.90
CA SER A 33 -10.76 -18.56 7.81
C SER A 33 -10.96 -19.02 9.25
N THR A 34 -9.88 -19.50 9.88
CA THR A 34 -9.86 -19.91 11.30
C THR A 34 -9.12 -18.92 12.19
N GLU A 35 -8.73 -17.77 11.64
CA GLU A 35 -7.92 -16.78 12.35
C GLU A 35 -8.77 -15.94 13.31
N LYS A 36 -8.19 -15.53 14.43
CA LYS A 36 -8.87 -14.70 15.45
C LYS A 36 -8.83 -13.19 15.16
N PHE A 37 -8.08 -12.79 14.13
CA PHE A 37 -7.89 -11.42 13.71
C PHE A 37 -8.46 -11.23 12.29
N ASP A 38 -8.59 -9.98 11.85
CA ASP A 38 -9.11 -9.65 10.52
C ASP A 38 -8.13 -10.08 9.41
N PRO A 39 -8.45 -11.12 8.61
CA PRO A 39 -7.51 -11.69 7.65
C PRO A 39 -7.44 -10.84 6.38
N THR A 40 -6.24 -10.75 5.80
CA THR A 40 -6.06 -10.10 4.49
C THR A 40 -6.33 -11.09 3.36
N ILE A 41 -7.21 -10.71 2.42
CA ILE A 41 -7.50 -11.50 1.23
C ILE A 41 -6.51 -11.12 0.13
N ASN A 42 -5.78 -12.11 -0.39
CA ASN A 42 -4.88 -11.94 -1.53
C ASN A 42 -5.50 -12.58 -2.77
N ILE A 43 -5.39 -11.89 -3.90
CA ILE A 43 -5.80 -12.41 -5.21
C ILE A 43 -4.54 -12.74 -6.01
N VAL A 44 -4.42 -13.99 -6.44
CA VAL A 44 -3.26 -14.47 -7.21
C VAL A 44 -3.69 -14.70 -8.65
N PHE A 45 -2.98 -14.05 -9.56
CA PHE A 45 -3.18 -14.21 -10.99
C PHE A 45 -1.96 -14.88 -11.61
N THR A 46 -2.18 -15.93 -12.38
CA THR A 46 -1.15 -16.51 -13.25
C THR A 46 -1.24 -15.81 -14.60
N LEU A 47 -0.19 -15.08 -14.96
CA LEU A 47 -0.11 -14.36 -16.23
C LEU A 47 0.69 -15.18 -17.25
N GLY A 48 0.30 -15.13 -18.52
CA GLY A 48 1.01 -15.76 -19.63
C GLY A 48 2.20 -14.95 -20.17
N ILE A 49 2.96 -14.31 -19.28
CA ILE A 49 4.10 -13.44 -19.63
C ILE A 49 5.43 -14.18 -19.50
N ASP A 50 6.41 -13.84 -20.33
CA ASP A 50 7.79 -14.26 -20.13
C ASP A 50 8.52 -13.29 -19.19
N ALA A 51 8.75 -13.72 -17.95
CA ALA A 51 9.45 -12.93 -16.94
C ALA A 51 10.91 -12.58 -17.30
N ARG A 52 11.51 -13.24 -18.31
CA ARG A 52 12.86 -12.92 -18.80
C ARG A 52 12.86 -11.73 -19.74
N ASN A 53 11.71 -11.41 -20.35
CA ASN A 53 11.56 -10.27 -21.24
C ASN A 53 11.15 -9.02 -20.44
N SER A 54 12.04 -8.04 -20.36
CA SER A 54 11.80 -6.79 -19.63
C SER A 54 10.59 -6.00 -20.15
N ALA A 55 10.24 -6.15 -21.43
CA ALA A 55 9.08 -5.48 -22.04
C ALA A 55 7.73 -6.07 -21.57
N GLN A 56 7.71 -7.31 -21.06
CA GLN A 56 6.50 -7.99 -20.59
C GLN A 56 6.34 -7.96 -19.07
N THR A 57 7.27 -7.33 -18.35
CA THR A 57 7.18 -7.20 -16.89
C THR A 57 6.04 -6.27 -16.50
N VAL A 58 5.08 -6.77 -15.72
CA VAL A 58 3.96 -5.97 -15.20
C VAL A 58 4.34 -5.39 -13.84
N ARG A 59 4.46 -4.06 -13.76
CA ARG A 59 4.55 -3.31 -12.51
C ARG A 59 3.58 -2.13 -12.58
N GLY A 60 2.59 -2.15 -11.71
CA GLY A 60 1.59 -1.09 -11.63
C GLY A 60 0.97 -1.02 -10.25
N SER A 61 0.29 0.09 -9.99
CA SER A 61 -0.53 0.32 -8.82
C SER A 61 -1.87 0.88 -9.28
N SER A 62 -2.94 0.54 -8.58
CA SER A 62 -4.26 1.13 -8.80
C SER A 62 -4.89 1.46 -7.46
N VAL A 63 -5.66 2.54 -7.43
CA VAL A 63 -6.50 2.89 -6.28
C VAL A 63 -7.70 1.93 -6.27
N LEU A 64 -8.03 1.41 -5.08
CA LEU A 64 -9.22 0.59 -4.89
C LEU A 64 -10.41 1.49 -4.53
N PRO A 65 -11.59 1.30 -5.13
CA PRO A 65 -12.75 2.18 -4.94
C PRO A 65 -13.27 2.18 -3.49
N CYS A 66 -13.03 1.10 -2.73
CA CYS A 66 -13.41 0.98 -1.32
C CYS A 66 -12.19 1.00 -0.38
N GLY A 67 -11.00 1.34 -0.89
CA GLY A 67 -9.74 1.25 -0.14
C GLY A 67 -9.35 -0.19 0.22
N THR A 68 -8.39 -0.33 1.12
CA THR A 68 -7.87 -1.62 1.60
C THR A 68 -8.49 -2.09 2.93
N GLY A 69 -9.44 -1.32 3.48
CA GLY A 69 -10.08 -1.60 4.78
C GLY A 69 -9.18 -1.34 6.00
N ARG A 70 -7.88 -1.06 5.81
CA ARG A 70 -6.99 -0.59 6.87
C ARG A 70 -7.08 0.92 7.00
N LYS A 71 -7.08 1.42 8.24
CA LYS A 71 -6.81 2.83 8.52
C LYS A 71 -5.35 3.10 8.18
N ILE A 72 -5.12 3.62 6.98
CA ILE A 72 -3.81 4.06 6.50
C ILE A 72 -3.57 5.44 7.06
N ARG A 73 -2.41 5.66 7.68
CA ARG A 73 -1.99 7.00 8.06
C ARG A 73 -1.25 7.66 6.90
N VAL A 74 -1.79 8.77 6.39
CA VAL A 74 -1.27 9.47 5.21
C VAL A 74 -0.48 10.71 5.65
N ALA A 75 0.80 10.73 5.31
CA ALA A 75 1.65 11.91 5.42
C ALA A 75 1.77 12.59 4.06
N VAL A 76 1.63 13.91 4.03
CA VAL A 76 1.70 14.72 2.81
C VAL A 76 2.82 15.75 2.94
N MET A 77 3.74 15.72 1.98
CA MET A 77 4.79 16.72 1.83
C MET A 77 4.44 17.73 0.75
N THR A 78 4.05 18.93 1.17
CA THR A 78 3.66 20.03 0.27
C THR A 78 3.81 21.39 0.95
N GLN A 79 3.83 22.46 0.18
CA GLN A 79 3.86 23.85 0.66
C GLN A 79 2.76 24.69 0.01
N GLY A 80 2.54 25.90 0.53
CA GLY A 80 1.57 26.87 0.00
C GLY A 80 0.12 26.41 0.11
N GLU A 81 -0.69 26.75 -0.89
CA GLU A 81 -2.15 26.48 -0.92
C GLU A 81 -2.50 24.98 -0.86
N ASN A 82 -1.57 24.11 -1.27
CA ASN A 82 -1.77 22.67 -1.25
C ASN A 82 -1.75 22.08 0.17
N VAL A 83 -1.22 22.81 1.16
CA VAL A 83 -1.25 22.39 2.57
C VAL A 83 -2.69 22.31 3.06
N GLN A 84 -3.47 23.36 2.80
CA GLN A 84 -4.87 23.40 3.22
C GLN A 84 -5.70 22.33 2.51
N LYS A 85 -5.49 22.17 1.19
CA LYS A 85 -6.16 21.13 0.39
C LYS A 85 -5.87 19.71 0.90
N ALA A 86 -4.66 19.44 1.39
CA ALA A 86 -4.31 18.14 1.95
C ALA A 86 -5.00 17.88 3.30
N LEU A 87 -5.05 18.89 4.17
CA LEU A 87 -5.78 18.82 5.45
C LEU A 87 -7.28 18.62 5.22
N ASP A 88 -7.87 19.37 4.30
CA ASP A 88 -9.29 19.28 3.96
C ASP A 88 -9.63 17.92 3.31
N ALA A 89 -8.67 17.30 2.62
CA ALA A 89 -8.80 15.95 2.06
C ALA A 89 -8.62 14.82 3.09
N GLY A 90 -8.27 15.14 4.34
CA GLY A 90 -8.16 14.15 5.43
C GLY A 90 -6.76 13.56 5.63
N ALA A 91 -5.70 14.24 5.21
CA ALA A 91 -4.33 13.83 5.53
C ALA A 91 -4.05 13.95 7.04
N ASP A 92 -3.44 12.91 7.64
CA ASP A 92 -3.12 12.89 9.07
C ASP A 92 -1.99 13.85 9.43
N VAL A 93 -0.99 13.98 8.55
CA VAL A 93 0.18 14.82 8.78
C VAL A 93 0.53 15.57 7.50
N VAL A 94 0.63 16.90 7.58
CA VAL A 94 1.00 17.75 6.44
C VAL A 94 2.18 18.63 6.83
N GLY A 95 3.16 18.79 5.94
CA GLY A 95 4.30 19.67 6.17
C GLY A 95 5.25 19.74 4.98
N PHE A 96 6.35 20.49 5.13
CA PHE A 96 7.34 20.70 4.07
C PHE A 96 8.75 20.34 4.55
N ALA A 97 9.61 21.34 4.80
CA ALA A 97 10.99 21.13 5.25
C ALA A 97 11.05 20.52 6.66
N ASP A 98 10.26 21.06 7.60
CA ASP A 98 10.26 20.63 9.00
C ASP A 98 9.80 19.17 9.17
N LEU A 99 8.84 18.76 8.34
CA LEU A 99 8.36 17.37 8.33
C LEU A 99 9.41 16.41 7.77
N ALA A 100 10.21 16.84 6.79
CA ALA A 100 11.33 16.04 6.31
C ALA A 100 12.38 15.81 7.40
N GLU A 101 12.72 16.84 8.16
CA GLU A 101 13.65 16.73 9.28
C GLU A 101 13.09 15.85 10.40
N LYS A 102 11.81 16.01 10.73
CA LYS A 102 11.12 15.16 11.69
C LYS A 102 11.12 13.69 11.27
N ILE A 103 10.82 13.39 9.99
CA ILE A 103 10.90 12.02 9.46
C ILE A 103 12.32 11.47 9.58
N LEU A 104 13.36 12.27 9.33
CA LEU A 104 14.75 11.82 9.51
C LEU A 104 15.07 11.48 10.98
N GLN A 105 14.59 12.27 11.93
CA GLN A 105 14.77 12.02 13.35
C GLN A 105 13.99 10.78 13.80
N ASP A 106 12.72 10.68 13.43
CA ASP A 106 11.85 9.54 13.74
C ASP A 106 12.41 8.24 13.13
N ALA A 107 13.00 8.34 11.93
CA ALA A 107 13.70 7.24 11.29
C ALA A 107 14.90 6.71 12.06
N GLN A 108 15.69 7.60 12.65
CA GLN A 108 16.83 7.23 13.50
C GLN A 108 16.34 6.57 14.80
N ALA A 109 15.20 7.01 15.33
CA ALA A 109 14.55 6.41 16.48
C ALA A 109 13.77 5.11 16.15
N GLY A 110 13.70 4.71 14.88
CA GLY A 110 13.02 3.51 14.41
C GLY A 110 11.48 3.59 14.44
N LYS A 111 10.90 4.78 14.68
CA LYS A 111 9.46 4.99 14.72
C LYS A 111 9.01 5.65 13.41
N PHE A 112 8.03 5.06 12.74
CA PHE A 112 7.37 5.67 11.59
C PHE A 112 5.87 5.55 11.82
N ASP A 113 5.22 6.70 11.96
CA ASP A 113 3.81 6.76 12.31
C ASP A 113 2.91 6.96 11.08
N PHE A 114 3.42 6.79 9.87
CA PHE A 114 2.69 6.88 8.61
C PHE A 114 2.97 5.68 7.71
N ASP A 115 1.96 5.26 6.93
CA ASP A 115 2.05 4.14 6.00
C ASP A 115 2.16 4.58 4.54
N LEU A 116 1.80 5.83 4.23
CA LEU A 116 1.87 6.39 2.90
C LEU A 116 2.41 7.82 2.95
N LEU A 117 3.41 8.11 2.10
CA LEU A 117 3.92 9.45 1.88
C LEU A 117 3.54 9.92 0.47
N ILE A 118 2.81 11.03 0.41
CA ILE A 118 2.46 11.72 -0.83
C ILE A 118 3.29 12.99 -0.89
N ALA A 119 3.86 13.30 -2.05
CA ALA A 119 4.65 14.51 -2.23
C ALA A 119 4.17 15.33 -3.43
N SER A 120 4.18 16.64 -3.28
CA SER A 120 4.05 17.55 -4.41
C SER A 120 5.41 17.74 -5.11
N PRO A 121 5.46 18.09 -6.41
CA PRO A 121 6.71 18.15 -7.18
C PRO A 121 7.77 19.10 -6.60
N ASP A 122 7.32 20.15 -5.94
CA ASP A 122 8.11 21.17 -5.24
C ASP A 122 8.73 20.66 -3.92
N ALA A 123 8.17 19.62 -3.29
CA ALA A 123 8.75 18.99 -2.10
C ALA A 123 9.81 17.91 -2.43
N MET A 124 9.99 17.56 -3.71
CA MET A 124 10.88 16.48 -4.14
C MET A 124 12.34 16.68 -3.74
N GLY A 125 12.81 17.94 -3.66
CA GLY A 125 14.17 18.25 -3.21
C GLY A 125 14.45 17.81 -1.75
N HIS A 126 13.43 17.88 -0.89
CA HIS A 126 13.52 17.43 0.50
C HIS A 126 13.31 15.91 0.60
N VAL A 127 12.38 15.34 -0.17
CA VAL A 127 12.14 13.89 -0.25
C VAL A 127 13.38 13.12 -0.70
N GLY A 128 14.21 13.70 -1.58
CA GLY A 128 15.48 13.10 -2.01
C GLY A 128 16.43 12.80 -0.85
N LYS A 129 16.45 13.62 0.20
CA LYS A 129 17.26 13.37 1.41
C LYS A 129 16.74 12.19 2.23
N LEU A 130 15.44 11.90 2.13
CA LEU A 130 14.77 10.79 2.80
C LEU A 130 14.93 9.46 2.05
N ALA A 131 15.42 9.47 0.81
CA ALA A 131 15.47 8.28 -0.06
C ALA A 131 16.23 7.10 0.56
N ARG A 132 17.34 7.36 1.27
CA ARG A 132 18.15 6.31 1.93
C ARG A 132 17.38 5.56 3.02
N VAL A 133 16.40 6.23 3.63
CA VAL A 133 15.62 5.73 4.74
C VAL A 133 14.29 5.14 4.27
N LEU A 134 13.57 5.87 3.41
CA LEU A 134 12.24 5.48 2.93
C LEU A 134 12.32 4.42 1.81
N GLY A 135 13.41 4.40 1.05
CA GLY A 135 13.65 3.44 -0.03
C GLY A 135 13.53 1.97 0.39
N PRO A 136 14.31 1.47 1.37
CA PRO A 136 14.23 0.07 1.79
C PRO A 136 12.88 -0.31 2.42
N LYS A 137 12.10 0.67 2.89
CA LYS A 137 10.76 0.46 3.46
C LYS A 137 9.63 0.54 2.42
N GLY A 138 9.92 0.93 1.17
CA GLY A 138 8.92 1.09 0.14
C GLY A 138 7.97 2.28 0.33
N LEU A 139 8.30 3.20 1.25
CA LEU A 139 7.50 4.41 1.56
C LEU A 139 7.88 5.61 0.69
N MET A 140 8.77 5.42 -0.29
CA MET A 140 9.28 6.49 -1.13
C MET A 140 8.23 6.91 -2.17
N PRO A 141 7.85 8.21 -2.24
CA PRO A 141 6.95 8.72 -3.28
C PRO A 141 7.51 8.48 -4.68
N ASN A 142 6.67 8.04 -5.61
CA ASN A 142 7.07 7.74 -6.98
C ASN A 142 6.02 8.29 -7.97
N PRO A 143 6.42 9.07 -8.99
CA PRO A 143 5.51 9.52 -10.04
C PRO A 143 4.78 8.38 -10.74
N LYS A 144 5.42 7.21 -10.87
CA LYS A 144 4.82 6.01 -11.49
C LYS A 144 3.66 5.43 -10.69
N THR A 145 3.66 5.62 -9.37
CA THR A 145 2.57 5.17 -8.49
C THR A 145 1.52 6.24 -8.24
N GLY A 146 1.65 7.42 -8.86
CA GLY A 146 0.73 8.54 -8.66
C GLY A 146 0.86 9.25 -7.31
N THR A 147 1.83 8.84 -6.47
CA THR A 147 2.09 9.44 -5.15
C THR A 147 2.93 10.71 -5.22
N VAL A 148 3.35 11.11 -6.43
CA VAL A 148 3.90 12.43 -6.73
C VAL A 148 2.95 13.14 -7.68
N THR A 149 2.22 14.15 -7.19
CA THR A 149 1.24 14.89 -7.98
C THR A 149 1.09 16.33 -7.49
N ALA A 150 0.75 17.23 -8.41
CA ALA A 150 0.37 18.61 -8.07
C ALA A 150 -1.05 18.66 -7.44
N ASP A 151 -1.90 17.69 -7.75
CA ASP A 151 -3.28 17.60 -7.25
C ASP A 151 -3.33 16.74 -5.98
N VAL A 152 -2.86 17.32 -4.88
CA VAL A 152 -2.67 16.62 -3.60
C VAL A 152 -3.99 16.09 -3.03
N ALA A 153 -5.08 16.83 -3.16
CA ALA A 153 -6.40 16.41 -2.66
C ALA A 153 -6.91 15.12 -3.32
N LYS A 154 -6.63 14.92 -4.60
CA LYS A 154 -6.99 13.69 -5.32
C LYS A 154 -6.09 12.50 -4.98
N ALA A 155 -4.88 12.73 -4.50
CA ALA A 155 -3.99 11.64 -4.11
C ALA A 155 -4.27 11.15 -2.69
N VAL A 156 -4.87 11.99 -1.84
CA VAL A 156 -5.25 11.63 -0.46
C VAL A 156 -6.57 10.82 -0.44
N ASN A 157 -7.51 11.11 -1.35
CA ASN A 157 -8.79 10.40 -1.51
C ASN A 157 -8.68 9.16 -2.42
#